data_AF-A0A923TSJ7-F1
#
_entry.id   AF-A0A923TSJ7-F1
#
_cell.length_a   1.000
_cell.length_b   1.000
_cell.length_c   1.000
_cell.angle_alpha   90.00
_cell.angle_beta   90.00
_cell.angle_gamma   90.00
#
_symmetry.space_group_name_H-M   'P 1'
#
loop_
_entity.id
_entity.type
_entity.pdbx_description
1 polymer ?
#
loop_
_entity_poly.entity_id
_entity_poly.type
_entity_poly.pdbx_seq_one_letter_code
_entity_poly.pdbx_strand_id
1 'polypeptide(L)'
;MRKRFEQQLIIGATPISETKFPLRSRDELPRVLKALHYIFITPELNNAVFNLLEDRIANKMEMTGRKGMDLWHTLVLAAVSNTSETNWGRLEHVANYDTLVRKILGVHTSTYGVQNYEFDYQTIIDNVSLIDEELLFEINDLMVKHGQMLFKKMKSVIGK
;
A
#
# COMPACT_ATOMS: atom_id res chain seq x y z
N MET A 1 -0.31 18.09 7.89
CA MET A 1 0.27 16.72 7.83
C MET A 1 -0.64 15.85 6.98
N ARG A 2 -0.10 15.16 5.97
CA ARG A 2 -0.87 14.19 5.17
C ARG A 2 -1.36 13.08 6.11
N LYS A 3 -2.57 12.58 5.92
CA LYS A 3 -3.09 11.47 6.73
C LYS A 3 -2.32 10.19 6.39
N ARG A 4 -2.05 9.35 7.39
CA ARG A 4 -1.45 8.01 7.18
C ARG A 4 -2.36 7.18 6.29
N PHE A 5 -3.54 6.85 6.80
CA PHE A 5 -4.71 6.34 6.11
C PHE A 5 -5.70 5.87 7.17
N GLU A 6 -6.99 5.98 6.88
CA GLU A 6 -8.04 5.43 7.73
C GLU A 6 -9.06 4.79 6.79
N GLN A 7 -9.19 3.46 6.85
CA GLN A 7 -10.11 2.77 5.97
C GLN A 7 -11.55 3.14 6.34
N GLN A 8 -12.29 3.65 5.38
CA GLN A 8 -13.71 3.89 5.56
C GLN A 8 -14.49 2.58 5.39
N LEU A 9 -14.97 2.02 6.50
CA LEU A 9 -15.78 0.80 6.52
C LEU A 9 -17.26 1.12 6.25
N ILE A 10 -17.58 1.50 5.02
CA ILE A 10 -18.96 1.63 4.55
C ILE A 10 -19.60 0.26 4.29
N ILE A 11 -20.92 0.19 4.17
CA ILE A 11 -21.64 -1.07 3.95
C ILE A 11 -21.13 -1.75 2.66
N GLY A 12 -20.60 -2.97 2.83
CA GLY A 12 -20.01 -3.81 1.78
C GLY A 12 -18.60 -3.40 1.32
N ALA A 13 -17.94 -2.49 2.05
CA ALA A 13 -16.49 -2.36 1.96
C ALA A 13 -15.82 -3.66 2.40
N THR A 14 -14.79 -4.10 1.66
CA THR A 14 -13.94 -5.22 2.10
C THR A 14 -12.80 -4.66 2.95
N PRO A 15 -12.67 -5.04 4.24
CA PRO A 15 -11.53 -4.64 5.05
C PRO A 15 -10.23 -5.10 4.40
N ILE A 16 -9.18 -4.27 4.43
CA ILE A 16 -7.86 -4.66 3.89
C ILE A 16 -7.41 -5.97 4.55
N SER A 17 -7.60 -6.08 5.87
CA SER A 17 -7.26 -7.27 6.67
C SER A 17 -7.90 -8.57 6.17
N GLU A 18 -9.08 -8.51 5.55
CA GLU A 18 -9.83 -9.67 5.04
C GLU A 18 -9.53 -10.02 3.57
N THR A 19 -8.57 -9.31 2.95
CA THR A 19 -8.23 -9.53 1.54
C THR A 19 -7.68 -10.94 1.30
N LYS A 20 -8.27 -11.64 0.33
CA LYS A 20 -7.82 -12.96 -0.12
C LYS A 20 -6.89 -12.83 -1.32
N PHE A 21 -5.83 -13.63 -1.32
CA PHE A 21 -4.79 -13.62 -2.36
C PHE A 21 -4.77 -14.92 -3.17
N PRO A 22 -4.53 -14.86 -4.50
CA PRO A 22 -4.37 -16.05 -5.31
C PRO A 22 -3.04 -16.76 -5.00
N LEU A 23 -3.11 -17.89 -4.30
CA LEU A 23 -1.93 -18.65 -3.85
C LEU A 23 -1.12 -19.29 -4.99
N ARG A 24 -1.72 -19.47 -6.17
CA ARG A 24 -1.10 -20.12 -7.34
C ARG A 24 -0.70 -19.14 -8.44
N SER A 25 -0.79 -17.84 -8.18
CA SER A 25 -0.44 -16.85 -9.20
C SER A 25 1.06 -16.91 -9.52
N ARG A 26 1.38 -16.96 -10.82
CA ARG A 26 2.76 -16.79 -11.30
C ARG A 26 3.17 -15.32 -11.34
N ASP A 27 2.18 -14.44 -11.53
CA ASP A 27 2.33 -12.99 -11.50
C ASP A 27 2.98 -12.53 -10.18
N GLU A 28 3.80 -11.48 -10.28
CA GLU A 28 4.52 -10.85 -9.18
C GLU A 28 3.62 -9.96 -8.34
N LEU A 29 2.64 -9.30 -8.97
CA LEU A 29 1.78 -8.32 -8.34
C LEU A 29 1.04 -8.87 -7.10
N PRO A 30 0.43 -10.08 -7.12
CA PRO A 30 -0.19 -10.65 -5.93
C PRO A 30 0.77 -10.89 -4.75
N ARG A 31 2.07 -11.14 -5.02
CA ARG A 31 3.08 -11.32 -3.96
C ARG A 31 3.41 -9.97 -3.30
N VAL A 32 3.59 -8.92 -4.11
CA VAL A 32 3.85 -7.56 -3.63
C VAL A 32 2.65 -7.02 -2.85
N LEU A 33 1.44 -7.20 -3.38
CA LEU A 33 0.21 -6.82 -2.67
C LEU A 33 0.03 -7.57 -1.34
N LYS A 34 0.50 -8.83 -1.25
CA LYS A 34 0.50 -9.59 0.00
C LYS A 34 1.51 -9.06 1.02
N ALA A 35 2.68 -8.60 0.56
CA ALA A 35 3.64 -7.92 1.42
C ALA A 35 3.09 -6.60 1.96
N LEU A 36 2.46 -5.79 1.11
CA LEU A 36 1.76 -4.56 1.52
C LEU A 36 0.64 -4.87 2.52
N HIS A 37 -0.19 -5.88 2.25
CA HIS A 37 -1.18 -6.35 3.22
C HIS A 37 -0.57 -6.69 4.58
N TYR A 38 0.56 -7.38 4.60
CA TYR A 38 1.27 -7.72 5.83
C TYR A 38 1.78 -6.47 6.58
N ILE A 39 2.33 -5.47 5.87
CA ILE A 39 2.67 -4.16 6.44
C ILE A 39 1.42 -3.53 7.06
N PHE A 40 0.28 -3.58 6.38
CA PHE A 40 -0.95 -2.95 6.84
C PHE A 40 -1.45 -3.55 8.15
N ILE A 41 -1.49 -4.87 8.26
CA ILE A 41 -2.09 -5.56 9.42
C ILE A 41 -1.14 -5.74 10.61
N THR A 42 0.15 -5.48 10.45
CA THR A 42 1.17 -5.67 11.51
C THR A 42 1.50 -4.33 12.15
N PRO A 43 1.01 -4.01 13.36
CA PRO A 43 1.08 -2.65 13.91
C PRO A 43 2.50 -2.08 14.01
N GLU A 44 3.47 -2.90 14.39
CA GLU A 44 4.86 -2.46 14.56
C GLU A 44 5.48 -2.08 13.21
N LEU A 45 5.24 -2.90 12.18
CA LEU A 45 5.73 -2.66 10.82
C LEU A 45 4.97 -1.50 10.16
N ASN A 46 3.66 -1.44 10.35
CA ASN A 46 2.81 -0.35 9.89
C ASN A 46 3.32 1.01 10.38
N ASN A 47 3.56 1.13 11.69
CA ASN A 47 4.07 2.35 12.30
C ASN A 47 5.47 2.70 11.79
N ALA A 48 6.38 1.72 11.68
CA ALA A 48 7.73 1.96 11.17
C ALA A 48 7.71 2.49 9.72
N VAL A 49 6.89 1.89 8.86
CA VAL A 49 6.74 2.31 7.46
C VAL A 49 6.11 3.70 7.37
N PHE A 50 5.04 3.98 8.12
CA PHE A 50 4.44 5.31 8.08
C PHE A 50 5.34 6.41 8.63
N ASN A 51 6.10 6.15 9.70
CA ASN A 51 7.09 7.11 10.20
C ASN A 51 8.11 7.45 9.08
N LEU A 52 8.63 6.42 8.40
CA LEU A 52 9.56 6.61 7.30
C LEU A 52 8.95 7.42 6.13
N LEU A 53 7.71 7.12 5.75
CA LEU A 53 6.98 7.86 4.73
C LEU A 53 6.76 9.33 5.14
N GLU A 54 6.38 9.58 6.39
CA GLU A 54 6.20 10.93 6.93
C GLU A 54 7.52 11.71 6.88
N ASP A 55 8.62 11.12 7.32
CA ASP A 55 9.94 11.76 7.32
C ASP A 55 10.41 12.11 5.89
N ARG A 56 10.16 11.23 4.91
CA ARG A 56 10.63 11.41 3.53
C ARG A 56 9.71 12.29 2.67
N ILE A 57 8.40 12.23 2.91
CA ILE A 57 7.39 12.88 2.06
C ILE A 57 6.87 14.18 2.68
N ALA A 58 6.64 14.24 4.00
CA ALA A 58 6.07 15.43 4.63
C ALA A 58 7.05 16.61 4.65
N ASN A 59 8.36 16.35 4.60
CA ASN A 59 9.41 17.37 4.51
C ASN A 59 9.54 18.00 3.11
N LYS A 60 8.89 17.43 2.08
CA LYS A 60 9.04 17.87 0.67
C LYS A 60 7.91 18.77 0.15
N MET A 61 6.90 19.14 0.96
CA MET A 61 5.73 19.89 0.47
C MET A 61 5.27 21.06 1.35
N GLU A 62 4.92 22.16 0.69
CA GLU A 62 4.14 23.26 1.28
C GLU A 62 2.67 22.85 1.47
N MET A 63 2.05 23.32 2.56
CA MET A 63 0.66 23.09 2.92
C MET A 63 -0.31 23.79 1.94
N THR A 64 -0.47 23.24 0.75
CA THR A 64 -1.55 23.66 -0.15
C THR A 64 -2.84 22.97 0.30
N GLY A 65 -3.92 23.73 0.52
CA GLY A 65 -5.17 23.26 1.15
C GLY A 65 -5.99 22.19 0.38
N ARG A 66 -5.42 21.55 -0.66
CA ARG A 66 -6.04 20.41 -1.34
C ARG A 66 -5.82 19.15 -0.51
N LYS A 67 -6.87 18.36 -0.28
CA LYS A 67 -6.74 17.02 0.29
C LYS A 67 -6.05 16.12 -0.74
N GLY A 68 -4.72 16.07 -0.70
CA GLY A 68 -3.95 15.11 -1.50
C GLY A 68 -4.27 13.67 -1.12
N MET A 69 -3.82 12.72 -1.96
CA MET A 69 -3.86 11.28 -1.68
C MET A 69 -3.12 10.99 -0.36
N ASP A 70 -3.61 10.06 0.45
CA ASP A 70 -2.93 9.68 1.71
C ASP A 70 -1.65 8.85 1.47
N LEU A 71 -0.86 8.67 2.54
CA LEU A 71 0.43 7.99 2.46
C LEU A 71 0.29 6.52 2.07
N TRP A 72 -0.79 5.85 2.49
CA TRP A 72 -1.04 4.44 2.16
C TRP A 72 -1.30 4.26 0.68
N HIS A 73 -2.26 4.99 0.11
CA HIS A 73 -2.56 4.93 -1.31
C HIS A 73 -1.33 5.27 -2.15
N THR A 74 -0.55 6.27 -1.71
CA THR A 74 0.71 6.66 -2.36
C THR A 74 1.71 5.51 -2.39
N LEU A 75 1.96 4.85 -1.25
CA LEU A 75 2.84 3.68 -1.16
C LEU A 75 2.38 2.51 -2.04
N VAL A 76 1.10 2.15 -1.95
CA VAL A 76 0.56 1.02 -2.70
C VAL A 76 0.74 1.24 -4.20
N LEU A 77 0.36 2.41 -4.72
CA LEU A 77 0.48 2.70 -6.15
C LEU A 77 1.94 2.81 -6.60
N ALA A 78 2.85 3.33 -5.78
CA ALA A 78 4.28 3.32 -6.09
C ALA A 78 4.84 1.89 -6.22
N ALA A 79 4.49 1.01 -5.28
CA ALA A 79 4.90 -0.39 -5.32
C ALA A 79 4.32 -1.13 -6.55
N VAL A 80 3.05 -0.89 -6.88
CA VAL A 80 2.41 -1.45 -8.10
C VAL A 80 3.12 -0.96 -9.36
N SER A 81 3.38 0.34 -9.45
CA SER A 81 4.08 0.94 -10.59
C SER A 81 5.47 0.34 -10.79
N ASN A 82 6.21 0.14 -9.70
CA ASN A 82 7.56 -0.44 -9.72
C ASN A 82 7.54 -1.93 -10.08
N THR A 83 6.54 -2.69 -9.62
CA THR A 83 6.43 -4.14 -9.89
C THR A 83 6.07 -4.46 -11.33
N SER A 84 5.19 -3.66 -11.93
CA SER A 84 4.59 -3.97 -13.23
C SER A 84 5.14 -3.11 -14.38
N GLU A 85 6.19 -2.31 -14.13
CA GLU A 85 6.80 -1.37 -15.08
C GLU A 85 5.76 -0.56 -15.89
N THR A 86 4.68 -0.14 -15.22
CA THR A 86 3.53 0.48 -15.88
C THR A 86 3.78 1.96 -16.16
N ASN A 87 3.29 2.45 -17.30
CA ASN A 87 3.13 3.89 -17.51
C ASN A 87 1.97 4.46 -16.66
N TRP A 88 1.93 5.78 -16.52
CA TRP A 88 0.94 6.48 -15.67
C TRP A 88 -0.52 6.15 -16.01
N GLY A 89 -0.88 6.09 -17.30
CA GLY A 89 -2.25 5.76 -17.71
C GLY A 89 -2.63 4.32 -17.37
N ARG A 90 -1.66 3.40 -17.46
CA ARG A 90 -1.86 2.01 -17.02
C ARG A 90 -1.98 1.92 -15.51
N LEU A 91 -1.21 2.69 -14.74
CA LEU A 91 -1.31 2.72 -13.28
C LEU A 91 -2.67 3.25 -12.81
N GLU A 92 -3.18 4.31 -13.44
CA GLU A 92 -4.54 4.83 -13.19
C GLU A 92 -5.60 3.76 -13.46
N HIS A 93 -5.53 3.09 -14.61
CA HIS A 93 -6.45 2.00 -14.93
C HIS A 93 -6.37 0.89 -13.88
N VAL A 94 -5.18 0.49 -13.43
CA VAL A 94 -5.02 -0.53 -12.39
C VAL A 94 -5.61 -0.06 -11.05
N ALA A 95 -5.35 1.17 -10.64
CA ALA A 95 -5.91 1.76 -9.41
C ALA A 95 -7.45 1.78 -9.41
N ASN A 96 -8.06 2.04 -10.57
CA ASN A 96 -9.51 2.20 -10.70
C ASN A 96 -10.26 0.90 -11.00
N TYR A 97 -9.61 -0.12 -11.60
CA TYR A 97 -10.31 -1.29 -12.11
C TYR A 97 -9.73 -2.64 -11.67
N ASP A 98 -8.49 -2.73 -11.18
CA ASP A 98 -7.97 -3.99 -10.66
C ASP A 98 -8.53 -4.29 -9.27
N THR A 99 -9.31 -5.37 -9.17
CA THR A 99 -10.02 -5.70 -7.93
C THR A 99 -9.08 -6.01 -6.76
N LEU A 100 -7.94 -6.66 -7.01
CA LEU A 100 -7.02 -7.03 -5.93
C LEU A 100 -6.27 -5.81 -5.43
N VAL A 101 -5.79 -4.95 -6.34
CA VAL A 101 -5.17 -3.67 -5.99
C VAL A 101 -6.14 -2.79 -5.20
N ARG A 102 -7.40 -2.67 -5.65
CA ARG A 102 -8.43 -1.88 -4.95
C ARG A 102 -8.76 -2.37 -3.55
N LYS A 103 -8.70 -3.68 -3.32
CA LYS A 103 -8.85 -4.26 -1.98
C LYS A 103 -7.71 -3.84 -1.06
N ILE A 104 -6.48 -3.77 -1.57
CA ILE A 104 -5.32 -3.33 -0.78
C ILE A 104 -5.27 -1.82 -0.59
N LEU A 105 -5.73 -1.05 -1.57
CA LEU A 105 -6.03 0.37 -1.39
C LEU A 105 -7.15 0.59 -0.36
N GLY A 106 -7.96 -0.43 -0.05
CA GLY A 106 -9.03 -0.34 0.95
C GLY A 106 -10.28 0.40 0.45
N VAL A 107 -10.39 0.59 -0.87
CA VAL A 107 -11.49 1.33 -1.52
C VAL A 107 -12.46 0.43 -2.28
N HIS A 108 -12.25 -0.88 -2.24
CA HIS A 108 -13.13 -1.83 -2.90
C HIS A 108 -14.43 -2.02 -2.12
N THR A 109 -15.56 -1.73 -2.77
CA THR A 109 -16.90 -2.11 -2.33
C THR A 109 -17.50 -3.15 -3.28
N SER A 110 -18.16 -4.15 -2.72
CA SER A 110 -18.93 -5.16 -3.47
C SER A 110 -20.41 -4.83 -3.57
N THR A 111 -20.86 -3.75 -2.92
CA THR A 111 -22.28 -3.35 -2.89
C THR A 111 -22.71 -2.75 -4.21
N TYR A 112 -23.73 -3.34 -4.83
CA TYR A 112 -24.34 -2.80 -6.05
C TYR A 112 -24.91 -1.40 -5.81
N GLY A 113 -24.64 -0.46 -6.73
CA GLY A 113 -25.13 0.91 -6.67
C GLY A 113 -24.33 1.87 -5.78
N VAL A 114 -23.28 1.39 -5.09
CA VAL A 114 -22.35 2.28 -4.37
C VAL A 114 -21.27 2.77 -5.34
N GLN A 115 -21.12 4.09 -5.46
CA GLN A 115 -20.05 4.67 -6.24
C GLN A 115 -18.70 4.33 -5.59
N ASN A 116 -17.84 3.69 -6.38
CA ASN A 116 -16.47 3.38 -5.98
C ASN A 116 -15.65 4.67 -5.92
N TYR A 117 -14.71 4.74 -4.97
CA TYR A 117 -13.70 5.80 -4.99
C TYR A 117 -12.84 5.68 -6.24
N GLU A 118 -12.67 6.78 -6.96
CA GLU A 118 -11.87 6.88 -8.18
C GLU A 118 -10.64 7.76 -7.94
N PHE A 119 -9.50 7.27 -8.42
CA PHE A 119 -8.25 8.01 -8.44
C PHE A 119 -8.14 8.79 -9.74
N ASP A 120 -7.89 10.09 -9.64
CA ASP A 120 -7.61 10.97 -10.77
C ASP A 120 -6.16 10.81 -11.25
N TYR A 121 -5.96 10.82 -12.57
CA TYR A 121 -4.66 10.71 -13.23
C TYR A 121 -3.58 11.65 -12.66
N GLN A 122 -3.88 12.94 -12.56
CA GLN A 122 -2.90 13.93 -12.10
C GLN A 122 -2.58 13.74 -10.62
N THR A 123 -3.59 13.37 -9.83
CA THR A 123 -3.42 13.01 -8.42
C THR A 123 -2.47 11.82 -8.26
N ILE A 124 -2.57 10.80 -9.10
CA ILE A 124 -1.64 9.67 -9.06
C ILE A 124 -0.21 10.15 -9.36
N ILE A 125 -0.01 10.91 -10.43
CA ILE A 125 1.33 11.39 -10.83
C ILE A 125 1.97 12.21 -9.70
N ASP A 126 1.24 13.21 -9.19
CA ASP A 126 1.77 14.16 -8.22
C ASP A 126 2.17 13.49 -6.89
N ASN A 127 1.52 12.38 -6.55
CA ASN A 127 1.72 11.73 -5.25
C ASN A 127 2.66 10.53 -5.37
N VAL A 128 2.50 9.68 -6.40
CA VAL A 128 3.36 8.49 -6.60
C VAL A 128 4.80 8.91 -6.89
N SER A 129 5.01 10.01 -7.61
CA SER A 129 6.36 10.54 -7.89
C SER A 129 7.11 11.04 -6.64
N LEU A 130 6.45 11.11 -5.47
CA LEU A 130 7.09 11.44 -4.20
C LEU A 130 7.86 10.26 -3.59
N ILE A 131 7.57 9.04 -4.04
CA ILE A 131 8.24 7.82 -3.61
C ILE A 131 9.28 7.46 -4.66
N ASP A 132 10.54 7.68 -4.30
CA ASP A 132 11.69 7.24 -5.08
C ASP A 132 12.02 5.76 -4.81
N GLU A 133 12.86 5.19 -5.68
CA GLU A 133 13.29 3.79 -5.57
C GLU A 133 14.05 3.53 -4.27
N GLU A 134 14.85 4.50 -3.80
CA GLU A 134 15.57 4.42 -2.53
C GLU A 134 14.60 4.23 -1.35
N LEU A 135 13.52 5.00 -1.29
CA LEU A 135 12.50 4.84 -0.25
C LEU A 135 11.79 3.49 -0.32
N LEU A 136 11.54 2.94 -1.51
CA LEU A 136 10.99 1.58 -1.65
C LEU A 136 11.98 0.53 -1.11
N PHE A 137 13.28 0.68 -1.38
CA PHE A 137 14.31 -0.20 -0.81
C PHE A 137 14.37 -0.13 0.71
N GLU A 138 14.29 1.07 1.30
CA GLU A 138 14.27 1.24 2.76
C GLU A 138 13.04 0.56 3.40
N ILE A 139 11.87 0.64 2.76
CA ILE A 139 10.67 -0.08 3.20
C ILE A 139 10.86 -1.59 3.10
N ASN A 140 11.45 -2.08 2.01
CA ASN A 140 11.76 -3.49 1.86
C ASN A 140 12.74 -3.97 2.95
N ASP A 141 13.76 -3.18 3.28
CA ASP A 141 14.70 -3.47 4.36
C ASP A 141 14.01 -3.57 5.73
N LEU A 142 13.04 -2.70 6.02
CA LEU A 142 12.23 -2.80 7.23
C LEU A 142 11.48 -4.13 7.28
N MET A 143 10.85 -4.53 6.17
CA MET A 143 10.17 -5.83 6.12
C MET A 143 11.13 -7.01 6.29
N VAL A 144 12.28 -6.99 5.62
CA VAL A 144 13.29 -8.07 5.70
C VAL A 144 13.80 -8.20 7.13
N LYS A 145 14.16 -7.08 7.77
CA LYS A 145 14.58 -7.06 9.19
C LYS A 145 13.49 -7.64 10.09
N HIS A 146 12.24 -7.24 9.88
CA HIS A 146 11.10 -7.78 10.62
C HIS A 146 10.95 -9.30 10.44
N GLY A 147 11.02 -9.79 9.20
CA GLY A 147 10.96 -11.21 8.90
C GLY A 147 12.10 -12.02 9.53
N GLN A 148 13.33 -11.48 9.52
CA GLN A 148 14.47 -12.10 10.18
C GLN A 148 14.29 -12.22 11.70
N MET A 149 13.72 -11.20 12.36
CA MET A 149 13.42 -11.24 13.79
C MET A 149 12.39 -12.33 14.13
N LEU A 150 11.31 -12.43 13.34
CA LEU A 150 10.30 -13.47 13.51
C LEU A 150 10.89 -14.88 13.34
N PHE A 151 11.74 -15.06 12.33
CA PHE A 151 12.39 -16.34 12.09
C PHE A 151 13.34 -16.75 13.22
N LYS A 152 14.12 -15.81 13.76
CA LYS A 152 14.96 -16.05 14.95
C LYS A 152 14.13 -16.44 16.17
N LYS A 153 13.01 -15.74 16.42
CA LYS A 153 12.07 -16.06 17.51
C LYS A 153 11.50 -17.47 17.35
N MET A 154 11.07 -17.85 16.15
CA MET A 154 10.54 -19.19 15.87
C MET A 154 11.58 -20.29 16.15
N LYS A 155 12.82 -20.11 15.70
CA LYS A 155 13.91 -21.05 16.00
C LYS A 155 14.16 -21.23 17.50
N SER A 156 14.09 -20.14 18.27
CA SER A 156 14.24 -20.20 19.74
C SER A 156 13.11 -20.95 20.45
N VAL A 157 11.92 -21.02 19.85
CA VAL A 157 10.76 -21.74 20.41
C VAL A 157 10.82 -23.23 20.06
N ILE A 158 11.27 -23.58 18.85
CA ILE A 158 11.35 -24.99 18.38
C ILE A 158 12.59 -25.71 18.94
N GLY A 159 13.66 -24.98 19.29
CA GLY A 159 14.87 -25.54 19.90
C GLY A 159 14.78 -25.83 21.40
N LYS A 160 13.60 -25.74 22.00
CA LYS A 160 13.27 -26.17 23.37
C LYS A 160 12.29 -27.33 23.32
#